data_AF-A0A914T6L5-F1
#
_entry.id   AF-A0A914T6L5-F1
#
_cell.length_a   1.000
_cell.length_b   1.000
_cell.length_c   1.000
_cell.angle_alpha   90.00
_cell.angle_beta   90.00
_cell.angle_gamma   90.00
#
_symmetry.space_group_name_H-M   'P 1'
#
loop_
_entity.id
_entity.type
_entity.pdbx_description
1 polymer ?
#
loop_
_entity_poly.entity_id
_entity_poly.type
_entity_poly.pdbx_seq_one_letter_code
_entity_poly.pdbx_strand_id
1 'polypeptide(L)'
;MEFYLPQSIHGSVNEAIHWLFLQEFYSNSSVSQLSPSDCWTIWSTSRTLDDLEIFKACSRQIIGERHRFCINTDCFLLLPKRKAWVRNGLISGSKWSMESDFMFNGWKESYRIPTVDESDSWFYNNYDKYFKPLQ
;
A
#
# COMPACT_ATOMS: atom_id res chain seq x y z
N MET A 1 -1.99 -12.00 2.68
CA MET A 1 -0.81 -11.24 2.21
C MET A 1 0.23 -11.06 3.29
N GLU A 2 -0.14 -10.58 4.48
CA GLU A 2 0.79 -10.33 5.60
C GLU A 2 1.67 -11.55 5.96
N PHE A 3 1.17 -12.78 5.79
CA PHE A 3 1.90 -14.02 6.10
C PHE A 3 2.92 -14.50 5.05
N TYR A 4 2.98 -13.86 3.87
CA TYR A 4 3.88 -14.27 2.76
C TYR A 4 5.00 -13.26 2.48
N LEU A 5 5.14 -12.26 3.33
CA LEU A 5 6.17 -11.23 3.20
C LEU A 5 7.44 -11.65 3.96
N PRO A 6 8.65 -11.19 3.54
CA PRO A 6 9.88 -11.51 4.25
C PRO A 6 9.78 -11.11 5.73
N GLN A 7 10.39 -11.91 6.60
CA GLN A 7 10.55 -11.58 8.02
C GLN A 7 11.64 -10.51 8.21
N SER A 8 11.43 -9.33 7.64
CA SER A 8 12.27 -8.16 7.79
C SER A 8 11.40 -6.92 7.93
N ILE A 9 12.02 -5.78 8.27
CA ILE A 9 11.32 -4.48 8.33
C ILE A 9 10.57 -4.19 7.03
N HIS A 10 11.08 -4.68 5.91
CA HIS A 10 10.55 -4.47 4.57
C HIS A 10 9.22 -5.23 4.33
N GLY A 11 9.02 -6.38 4.97
CA GLY A 11 7.72 -7.08 4.92
C GLY A 11 6.58 -6.31 5.60
N SER A 12 6.88 -5.28 6.38
CA SER A 12 5.87 -4.47 7.09
C SER A 12 5.56 -3.13 6.42
N VAL A 13 6.22 -2.79 5.31
CA VAL A 13 6.03 -1.51 4.62
C VAL A 13 5.09 -1.65 3.41
N ASN A 14 4.49 -0.54 2.98
CA ASN A 14 3.50 -0.54 1.89
C ASN A 14 4.13 -0.93 0.55
N GLU A 15 5.45 -0.76 0.41
CA GLU A 15 6.24 -1.09 -0.77
C GLU A 15 6.12 -2.57 -1.15
N ALA A 16 5.85 -3.45 -0.18
CA ALA A 16 5.59 -4.87 -0.39
C ALA A 16 4.48 -5.15 -1.41
N ILE A 17 3.55 -4.21 -1.62
CA ILE A 17 2.48 -4.32 -2.62
C ILE A 17 3.02 -4.50 -4.04
N HIS A 18 4.21 -3.98 -4.36
CA HIS A 18 4.80 -4.15 -5.69
C HIS A 18 5.06 -5.62 -6.00
N TRP A 19 5.42 -6.44 -4.99
CA TRP A 19 5.61 -7.87 -5.19
C TRP A 19 4.30 -8.56 -5.56
N LEU A 20 3.21 -8.23 -4.85
CA LEU A 20 1.89 -8.75 -5.19
C LEU A 20 1.51 -8.39 -6.64
N PHE A 21 1.75 -7.15 -7.06
CA PHE A 21 1.44 -6.74 -8.43
C PHE A 21 2.21 -7.57 -9.46
N LEU A 22 3.47 -7.90 -9.19
CA LEU A 22 4.24 -8.79 -10.03
C LEU A 22 3.71 -10.23 -10.01
N GLN A 23 3.24 -10.74 -8.87
CA GLN A 23 2.68 -12.09 -8.80
C GLN A 23 1.34 -12.21 -9.56
N GLU A 24 0.46 -11.23 -9.39
CA GLU A 24 -0.91 -11.28 -9.89
C GLU A 24 -1.05 -10.82 -11.35
N PHE A 25 -0.23 -9.85 -11.77
CA PHE A 25 -0.45 -9.15 -13.04
C PHE A 25 0.70 -9.24 -14.03
N TYR A 26 1.79 -9.90 -13.68
CA TYR A 26 2.84 -10.20 -14.64
C TYR A 26 2.30 -11.11 -15.75
N SER A 27 2.60 -10.73 -16.98
CA SER A 27 2.38 -11.57 -18.15
C SER A 27 3.68 -11.64 -18.95
N ASN A 28 3.99 -12.80 -19.53
CA ASN A 28 5.18 -13.01 -20.38
C ASN A 28 5.24 -12.13 -21.64
N SER A 29 4.22 -11.28 -21.85
CA SER A 29 4.19 -10.22 -22.87
C SER A 29 4.81 -8.90 -22.40
N SER A 30 5.40 -8.83 -21.19
CA SER A 30 6.08 -7.62 -20.72
C SER A 30 7.25 -7.27 -21.64
N VAL A 31 7.34 -6.00 -22.05
CA VAL A 31 8.44 -5.44 -22.87
C VAL A 31 9.78 -5.46 -22.11
N SER A 32 9.72 -5.61 -20.79
CA SER A 32 10.89 -5.68 -19.91
C SER A 32 11.71 -6.95 -20.13
N GLN A 33 13.04 -6.82 -20.14
CA GLN A 33 13.98 -7.95 -20.08
C GLN A 33 14.07 -8.56 -18.67
N LEU A 34 13.56 -7.86 -17.66
CA LEU A 34 13.51 -8.33 -16.28
C LEU A 34 12.29 -9.22 -16.03
N SER A 35 12.52 -10.25 -15.24
CA SER A 35 11.51 -11.17 -14.72
C SER A 35 11.16 -10.83 -13.27
N PRO A 36 9.99 -11.24 -12.75
CA PRO A 36 9.66 -11.08 -11.34
C PRO A 36 10.72 -11.64 -10.38
N SER A 37 11.40 -12.74 -10.76
CA SER A 37 12.49 -13.33 -9.97
C SER A 37 13.70 -12.40 -9.78
N ASP A 38 13.97 -11.52 -10.73
CA ASP A 38 15.07 -10.54 -10.61
C ASP A 38 14.76 -9.55 -9.49
N CYS A 39 13.52 -9.03 -9.45
CA CYS A 39 13.08 -8.12 -8.40
C CYS A 39 12.93 -8.83 -7.04
N TRP A 40 12.53 -10.10 -7.03
CA TRP A 40 12.43 -10.90 -5.80
C TRP A 40 13.77 -11.04 -5.08
N THR A 41 14.86 -11.23 -5.82
CA THR A 41 16.20 -11.36 -5.23
C THR A 41 16.58 -10.09 -4.46
N ILE A 42 16.27 -8.92 -5.01
CA ILE A 42 16.51 -7.61 -4.38
C ILE A 42 15.67 -7.48 -3.10
N TRP A 43 14.37 -7.80 -3.20
CA TRP A 43 13.45 -7.72 -2.06
C TRP A 43 13.85 -8.65 -0.90
N SER A 44 14.10 -9.92 -1.20
CA SER A 44 14.40 -10.95 -0.20
C SER A 44 15.73 -10.74 0.53
N THR A 45 16.64 -9.96 -0.06
CA THR A 45 17.94 -9.63 0.53
C THR A 45 18.06 -8.18 1.02
N SER A 46 16.99 -7.38 0.86
CA SER A 46 16.95 -5.98 1.27
C SER A 46 17.22 -5.79 2.77
N ARG A 47 18.03 -4.77 3.09
CA ARG A 47 18.39 -4.39 4.47
C ARG A 47 18.24 -2.89 4.72
N THR A 48 18.14 -2.10 3.66
CA THR A 48 18.14 -0.64 3.69
C THR A 48 16.94 -0.06 2.94
N LEU A 49 16.66 1.22 3.18
CA LEU A 49 15.65 1.95 2.40
C LEU A 49 16.06 2.09 0.93
N ASP A 50 17.36 2.11 0.63
CA ASP A 50 17.84 2.19 -0.76
C ASP A 50 17.53 0.88 -1.51
N ASP A 51 17.67 -0.27 -0.86
CA ASP A 51 17.30 -1.57 -1.44
C ASP A 51 15.80 -1.60 -1.81
N LEU A 52 14.95 -0.95 -1.00
CA LEU A 52 13.52 -0.81 -1.28
C LEU A 52 13.27 0.05 -2.52
N GLU A 53 13.97 1.17 -2.66
CA GLU A 53 13.83 2.02 -3.85
C GLU A 53 14.30 1.29 -5.12
N ILE A 54 15.36 0.49 -5.03
CA ILE A 54 15.83 -0.36 -6.13
C ILE A 54 14.77 -1.43 -6.47
N PHE A 55 14.21 -2.11 -5.47
CA PHE A 55 13.13 -3.08 -5.67
C PHE A 55 11.90 -2.45 -6.36
N LYS A 56 11.49 -1.26 -5.93
CA LYS A 56 10.39 -0.52 -6.55
C LYS A 56 10.71 -0.18 -7.99
N ALA A 57 11.92 0.30 -8.28
CA ALA A 57 12.34 0.61 -9.64
C ALA A 57 12.31 -0.63 -10.53
N CYS A 58 12.84 -1.77 -10.06
CA CYS A 58 12.78 -3.05 -10.75
C CYS A 58 11.34 -3.45 -11.07
N SER A 59 10.46 -3.42 -10.06
CA SER A 59 9.05 -3.78 -10.22
C SER A 59 8.33 -2.88 -11.22
N ARG A 60 8.62 -1.56 -11.18
CA ARG A 60 8.05 -0.58 -12.11
C ARG A 60 8.56 -0.75 -13.54
N GLN A 61 9.78 -1.24 -13.75
CA GLN A 61 10.26 -1.56 -15.10
C GLN A 61 9.48 -2.73 -15.71
N ILE A 62 9.16 -3.75 -14.91
CA ILE A 62 8.34 -4.88 -15.37
C ILE A 62 6.89 -4.45 -15.65
N ILE A 63 6.30 -3.70 -14.72
CA ILE A 63 4.92 -3.20 -14.83
C ILE A 63 4.76 -2.21 -16.00
N GLY A 64 5.80 -1.40 -16.26
CA GLY A 64 5.81 -0.39 -17.31
C GLY A 64 4.80 0.73 -17.05
N GLU A 65 4.19 1.21 -18.13
CA GLU A 65 3.19 2.31 -18.10
C GLU A 65 1.77 1.84 -17.78
N ARG A 66 1.60 0.56 -17.41
CA ARG A 66 0.30 0.02 -17.05
C ARG A 66 -0.23 0.70 -15.79
N HIS A 67 -1.37 1.34 -15.92
CA HIS A 67 -2.04 2.08 -14.84
C HIS A 67 -3.35 1.43 -14.38
N ARG A 68 -3.83 0.40 -15.09
CA ARG A 68 -5.07 -0.32 -14.75
C ARG A 68 -4.83 -1.83 -14.69
N PHE A 69 -5.25 -2.42 -13.59
CA PHE A 69 -5.09 -3.84 -13.29
C PHE A 69 -6.45 -4.37 -12.86
N CYS A 70 -6.98 -5.37 -13.55
CA CYS A 70 -8.31 -5.89 -13.25
C CYS A 70 -8.26 -7.39 -13.00
N ILE A 71 -8.96 -7.85 -11.98
CA ILE A 71 -9.22 -9.26 -11.67
C ILE A 71 -10.74 -9.41 -11.73
N ASN A 72 -11.24 -10.21 -12.67
CA ASN A 72 -12.68 -10.32 -12.95
C ASN A 72 -13.31 -8.93 -13.20
N THR A 73 -14.27 -8.52 -12.37
CA THR A 73 -14.95 -7.22 -12.45
C THR A 73 -14.26 -6.10 -11.68
N ASP A 74 -13.32 -6.44 -10.80
CA ASP A 74 -12.69 -5.48 -9.90
C ASP A 74 -11.39 -4.94 -10.51
N CYS A 75 -11.21 -3.63 -10.47
CA CYS A 75 -10.05 -2.96 -11.04
C CYS A 75 -9.35 -2.06 -10.04
N PHE A 76 -8.03 -2.16 -10.01
CA PHE A 76 -7.11 -1.28 -9.31
C PHE A 76 -6.50 -0.30 -10.29
N LEU A 77 -6.37 0.96 -9.87
CA LEU A 77 -5.72 2.01 -10.62
C LEU A 77 -4.40 2.39 -9.95
N LEU A 78 -3.30 2.27 -10.68
CA LEU A 78 -2.02 2.83 -10.30
C LEU A 78 -1.93 4.26 -10.84
N LEU A 79 -2.10 5.23 -9.94
CA LEU A 79 -2.12 6.64 -10.32
C LEU A 79 -0.69 7.20 -10.45
N PRO A 80 -0.44 8.15 -11.37
CA PRO A 80 0.83 8.84 -11.43
C PRO A 80 1.15 9.58 -10.13
N LYS A 81 2.44 9.69 -9.81
CA LYS A 81 2.90 10.43 -8.63
C LYS A 81 2.36 11.86 -8.67
N ARG A 82 1.88 12.36 -7.53
CA ARG A 82 1.32 13.73 -7.35
C ARG A 82 0.00 14.01 -8.09
N LYS A 83 -0.74 12.98 -8.54
CA LYS A 83 -2.07 13.14 -9.14
C LYS A 83 -3.24 12.81 -8.22
N ALA A 84 -2.96 12.33 -7.02
CA ALA A 84 -3.96 11.96 -6.03
C ALA A 84 -3.45 12.24 -4.61
N TRP A 85 -4.39 12.35 -3.68
CA TRP A 85 -4.15 12.48 -2.25
C TRP A 85 -4.62 11.21 -1.54
N VAL A 86 -3.96 10.86 -0.46
CA VAL A 86 -4.32 9.70 0.36
C VAL A 86 -4.40 10.15 1.80
N ARG A 87 -5.42 9.72 2.54
CA ARG A 87 -5.48 9.96 3.98
C ARG A 87 -4.51 9.02 4.68
N ASN A 88 -3.70 9.54 5.60
CA ASN A 88 -2.78 8.72 6.39
C ASN A 88 -3.53 8.12 7.58
N GLY A 89 -3.57 6.78 7.66
CA GLY A 89 -4.31 6.08 8.70
C GLY A 89 -3.78 6.26 10.11
N LEU A 90 -2.47 6.41 10.29
CA LEU A 90 -1.90 6.70 11.61
C LEU A 90 -2.38 8.06 12.12
N ILE A 91 -2.37 9.07 11.26
CA ILE A 91 -2.77 10.43 11.62
C ILE A 91 -4.29 10.53 11.84
N SER A 92 -5.08 9.76 11.08
CA SER A 92 -6.54 9.78 11.21
C SER A 92 -7.11 8.76 12.20
N GLY A 93 -6.27 8.09 12.99
CA GLY A 93 -6.71 7.05 13.93
C GLY A 93 -7.46 5.89 13.25
N SER A 94 -7.08 5.55 12.02
CA SER A 94 -7.73 4.55 11.17
C SER A 94 -9.23 4.83 10.87
N LYS A 95 -9.69 6.09 10.99
CA LYS A 95 -11.08 6.52 10.67
C LYS A 95 -11.18 7.13 9.26
N TRP A 96 -12.37 7.06 8.67
CA TRP A 96 -12.66 7.45 7.28
C TRP A 96 -13.95 8.29 7.16
N SER A 97 -13.98 9.26 6.24
CA SER A 97 -15.17 10.03 5.85
C SER A 97 -15.74 9.49 4.54
N MET A 98 -17.00 9.07 4.57
CA MET A 98 -17.70 8.58 3.37
C MET A 98 -17.91 9.66 2.31
N GLU A 99 -17.87 10.93 2.68
CA GLU A 99 -18.15 12.05 1.77
C GLU A 99 -16.90 12.63 1.12
N SER A 100 -15.74 12.56 1.80
CA SER A 100 -14.55 13.32 1.40
C SER A 100 -13.31 12.48 1.18
N ASP A 101 -13.23 11.30 1.81
CA ASP A 101 -12.07 10.44 1.62
C ASP A 101 -12.30 9.57 0.38
N PHE A 102 -11.23 9.31 -0.36
CA PHE A 102 -11.28 8.51 -1.59
C PHE A 102 -10.16 7.46 -1.67
N MET A 103 -9.09 7.61 -0.87
CA MET A 103 -7.97 6.67 -0.78
C MET A 103 -7.35 6.72 0.62
N PHE A 104 -6.96 5.56 1.16
CA PHE A 104 -6.38 5.42 2.49
C PHE A 104 -4.97 4.81 2.42
N ASN A 105 -4.02 5.36 3.16
CA ASN A 105 -2.62 4.92 3.19
C ASN A 105 -2.26 4.29 4.54
N GLY A 106 -1.53 3.18 4.49
CA GLY A 106 -0.95 2.55 5.66
C GLY A 106 -1.98 1.96 6.63
N TRP A 107 -3.09 1.44 6.10
CA TRP A 107 -4.04 0.70 6.92
C TRP A 107 -3.41 -0.62 7.35
N LYS A 108 -3.19 -0.79 8.64
CA LYS A 108 -2.73 -2.03 9.25
C LYS A 108 -3.68 -2.40 10.37
N GLU A 109 -4.03 -3.68 10.48
CA GLU A 109 -4.90 -4.14 11.56
C GLU A 109 -4.27 -3.87 12.94
N SER A 110 -2.94 -3.92 13.05
CA SER A 110 -2.21 -3.56 14.26
C SER A 110 -2.30 -2.08 14.65
N TYR A 111 -2.76 -1.19 13.76
CA TYR A 111 -3.04 0.22 14.06
C TYR A 111 -4.53 0.49 14.33
N ARG A 112 -5.34 -0.57 14.44
CA ARG A 112 -6.71 -0.45 14.86
C ARG A 112 -6.74 -0.14 16.35
N ILE A 113 -7.20 1.06 16.71
CA ILE A 113 -7.36 1.46 18.11
C ILE A 113 -8.61 0.74 18.65
N PRO A 114 -8.51 -0.10 19.70
CA PRO A 114 -9.64 -0.89 20.18
C PRO A 114 -10.75 -0.02 20.79
N THR A 115 -10.38 1.07 21.46
CA THR A 115 -11.28 2.07 22.07
C THR A 115 -10.46 3.32 22.44
N VAL A 116 -11.10 4.49 22.41
CA VAL A 116 -10.50 5.83 22.57
C VAL A 116 -9.66 5.94 23.84
N ASP A 117 -8.40 6.37 23.70
CA ASP A 117 -7.55 6.80 24.81
C ASP A 117 -7.90 8.25 25.18
N GLU A 118 -8.10 8.54 26.47
CA GLU A 118 -8.68 9.81 26.96
C GLU A 118 -7.78 11.04 26.69
N SER A 119 -6.52 10.82 26.34
CA SER A 119 -5.50 11.87 26.15
C SER A 119 -5.73 12.78 24.93
N ASP A 120 -6.59 12.39 23.97
CA ASP A 120 -6.91 13.16 22.76
C ASP A 120 -8.39 13.63 22.71
N SER A 121 -9.06 13.68 23.86
CA SER A 121 -10.50 13.93 24.03
C SER A 121 -11.08 15.08 23.19
N TRP A 122 -10.39 16.22 23.06
CA TRP A 122 -10.91 17.34 22.26
C TRP A 122 -11.00 17.03 20.75
N PHE A 123 -9.99 16.34 20.20
CA PHE A 123 -9.96 15.99 18.79
C PHE A 123 -11.06 14.95 18.51
N TYR A 124 -11.12 13.87 19.30
CA TYR A 124 -12.09 12.78 19.14
C TYR A 124 -13.55 13.23 19.29
N ASN A 125 -13.86 14.08 20.28
CA ASN A 125 -15.24 14.54 20.55
C ASN A 125 -15.86 15.38 19.41
N ASN A 126 -15.03 15.97 18.54
CA ASN A 126 -15.49 16.71 17.38
C ASN A 126 -15.36 15.92 16.07
N TYR A 127 -14.62 14.80 16.08
CA TYR A 127 -14.25 14.02 14.90
C TYR A 127 -15.30 12.96 14.54
N ASP A 128 -15.95 12.32 15.53
CA ASP A 128 -16.99 11.29 15.29
C ASP A 128 -18.25 11.83 14.57
N LYS A 129 -18.40 13.16 14.53
CA LYS A 129 -19.44 13.83 13.74
C LYS A 129 -19.22 13.69 12.23
N TYR A 130 -17.97 13.60 11.78
CA TYR A 130 -17.60 13.67 10.35
C TYR A 130 -16.96 12.39 9.82
N PHE A 131 -16.54 11.49 10.70
CA PHE A 131 -15.79 10.28 10.32
C PHE A 131 -16.41 9.05 11.00
N LYS A 132 -16.55 7.96 10.24
CA LYS A 132 -17.07 6.68 10.74
C LYS A 132 -15.96 5.63 10.80
N PRO A 133 -16.04 4.64 11.72
CA PRO A 133 -15.26 3.41 11.60
C PRO A 133 -15.63 2.72 10.27
N LEU A 134 -14.64 2.15 9.59
CA LEU A 134 -14.91 1.27 8.45
C LEU A 134 -15.65 0.03 8.96
N GLN A 135 -16.79 -0.29 8.35
CA GLN A 135 -17.59 -1.49 8.63
C GLN A 135 -16.98 -2.73 7.98
#